data_AF-A0A2G8K9D7-F1
#
_entry.id   AF-A0A2G8K9D7-F1
#
_cell.length_a   1.000
_cell.length_b   1.000
_cell.length_c   1.000
_cell.angle_alpha   90.00
_cell.angle_beta   90.00
_cell.angle_gamma   90.00
#
_symmetry.space_group_name_H-M   'P 1'
#
loop_
_entity.id
_entity.type
_entity.pdbx_description
1 polymer ?
#
loop_
_entity_poly.entity_id
_entity_poly.type
_entity_poly.pdbx_seq_one_letter_code
_entity_poly.pdbx_strand_id
1 'polypeptide(L)'
;MERLTVQDKKDILISSLKSRYKLQYDAIQPIPYIKDRLYCVDKVFVEGGTEICIVKEATKEKEGRWVRVDSYKDIFTDPRMKAKRRIIEAEAGYGKSTVTLQLAYDWCNGVKESPFKDVEI
;
A
#
# COMPACT_ATOMS: atom_id res chain seq x y z
N MET A 1 -32.03 -18.45 14.50
CA MET A 1 -30.87 -17.73 13.94
C MET A 1 -30.59 -18.32 12.57
N GLU A 2 -30.77 -17.52 11.53
CA GLU A 2 -30.44 -17.90 10.15
C GLU A 2 -28.92 -18.05 10.00
N ARG A 3 -28.45 -19.06 9.27
CA ARG A 3 -27.01 -19.28 9.06
C ARG A 3 -26.52 -18.34 7.96
N LEU A 4 -25.51 -17.52 8.28
CA LEU A 4 -24.81 -16.70 7.29
C LEU A 4 -24.21 -17.56 6.18
N THR A 5 -24.40 -17.13 4.94
CA THR A 5 -23.75 -17.72 3.76
C THR A 5 -22.26 -17.39 3.76
N VAL A 6 -21.50 -18.02 2.86
CA VAL A 6 -20.08 -17.69 2.66
C VAL A 6 -19.93 -16.24 2.16
N GLN A 7 -20.86 -15.77 1.32
CA GLN A 7 -20.82 -14.41 0.80
C GLN A 7 -21.04 -13.40 1.93
N ASP A 8 -22.03 -13.62 2.79
CA ASP A 8 -22.28 -12.72 3.93
C ASP A 8 -21.06 -12.61 4.84
N LYS A 9 -20.35 -13.73 5.07
CA LYS A 9 -19.12 -13.74 5.87
C LYS A 9 -17.99 -12.96 5.21
N LYS A 10 -17.86 -13.05 3.88
CA LYS A 10 -16.88 -12.25 3.12
C LYS A 10 -17.20 -10.77 3.21
N ASP A 11 -18.47 -10.39 3.05
CA ASP A 11 -18.89 -8.98 3.12
C ASP A 11 -18.66 -8.41 4.53
N ILE A 12 -18.94 -9.19 5.58
CA ILE A 12 -18.61 -8.84 6.97
C ILE A 12 -17.10 -8.69 7.16
N LEU A 13 -16.29 -9.59 6.62
CA LEU A 13 -14.82 -9.50 6.72
C LEU A 13 -14.29 -8.25 6.02
N ILE A 14 -14.71 -8.00 4.78
CA ILE A 14 -14.27 -6.84 3.98
C ILE A 14 -14.68 -5.54 4.66
N SER A 15 -15.93 -5.42 5.10
CA SER A 15 -16.42 -4.23 5.81
C SER A 15 -15.67 -4.00 7.13
N SER A 16 -15.36 -5.07 7.87
CA SER A 16 -14.56 -4.99 9.10
C SER A 16 -13.12 -4.56 8.83
N LEU A 17 -12.48 -5.09 7.78
CA LEU A 17 -11.13 -4.71 7.36
C LEU A 17 -11.07 -3.25 6.92
N LYS A 18 -12.00 -2.81 6.06
CA LYS A 18 -12.08 -1.41 5.62
C LYS A 18 -12.29 -0.45 6.79
N SER A 19 -13.17 -0.82 7.73
CA SER A 19 -13.39 -0.04 8.96
C SER A 19 -12.12 0.04 9.81
N ARG A 20 -11.38 -1.07 9.94
CA ARG A 20 -10.13 -1.11 10.70
C ARG A 20 -9.02 -0.28 10.05
N TYR A 21 -8.83 -0.38 8.74
CA TYR A 21 -7.85 0.42 8.02
C TYR A 21 -8.19 1.90 8.04
N LYS A 22 -9.48 2.26 7.98
CA LYS A 22 -9.93 3.65 8.12
C LYS A 22 -9.44 4.32 9.39
N LEU A 23 -9.54 3.63 10.51
CA LEU A 23 -9.01 4.13 11.78
C LEU A 23 -7.49 4.37 11.75
N GLN A 24 -6.75 3.66 10.89
CA GLN A 24 -5.30 3.80 10.79
C GLN A 24 -4.90 4.91 9.81
N TYR A 25 -5.51 4.95 8.62
CA TYR A 25 -5.17 5.94 7.62
C TYR A 25 -5.75 7.32 7.91
N ASP A 26 -6.81 7.44 8.75
CA ASP A 26 -7.36 8.74 9.21
C ASP A 26 -6.59 9.34 10.40
N ALA A 27 -5.66 8.57 10.99
CA ALA A 27 -5.01 8.90 12.26
C ALA A 27 -3.52 9.27 12.12
N ILE A 28 -3.09 9.81 10.98
CA ILE A 28 -1.69 10.18 10.78
C ILE A 28 -1.34 11.42 11.60
N GLN A 29 -0.19 11.36 12.29
CA GLN A 29 0.45 12.50 12.95
C GLN A 29 1.80 12.77 12.28
N PRO A 30 1.86 13.70 11.30
CA PRO A 30 3.10 13.99 10.60
C PRO A 30 4.18 14.53 11.54
N ILE A 31 3.77 15.25 12.58
CA ILE A 31 4.65 15.83 13.59
C ILE A 31 4.35 15.15 14.94
N PRO A 32 5.24 14.29 15.46
CA PRO A 32 4.95 13.45 16.63
C PRO A 32 4.53 14.18 17.91
N TYR A 33 4.96 15.44 18.06
CA TYR A 33 4.69 16.26 19.24
C TYR A 33 3.47 17.18 19.10
N ILE A 34 2.88 17.31 17.91
CA ILE A 34 1.63 18.03 17.70
C ILE A 34 0.51 16.99 17.69
N LYS A 35 -0.15 16.82 18.84
CA LYS A 35 -1.20 15.80 19.04
C LYS A 35 -2.60 16.31 18.78
N ASP A 36 -2.71 17.60 18.48
CA ASP A 36 -3.96 18.36 18.45
C ASP A 36 -4.81 18.00 17.23
N ARG A 37 -4.18 17.40 16.20
CA ARG A 37 -4.80 17.09 14.92
C ARG A 37 -4.30 15.76 14.38
N LEU A 38 -5.25 14.96 13.91
CA LEU A 38 -5.01 13.79 13.10
C LEU A 38 -5.33 14.13 11.65
N TYR A 39 -4.56 13.59 10.72
CA TYR A 39 -4.76 13.80 9.30
C TYR A 39 -5.03 12.46 8.61
N CYS A 40 -5.92 12.50 7.63
CA CYS A 40 -6.03 11.41 6.68
C CYS A 40 -4.77 11.36 5.81
N VAL A 41 -4.31 10.15 5.50
CA VAL A 41 -3.11 9.91 4.69
C VAL A 41 -3.18 10.62 3.34
N ASP A 42 -4.36 10.71 2.72
CA ASP A 42 -4.55 11.39 1.43
C ASP A 42 -4.23 12.89 1.47
N LYS A 43 -4.24 13.50 2.66
CA LYS A 43 -3.92 14.94 2.83
C LYS A 43 -2.43 15.20 3.05
N VAL A 44 -1.68 14.19 3.44
CA VAL A 44 -0.27 14.34 3.86
C VAL A 44 0.69 13.50 3.01
N PHE A 45 0.17 12.52 2.27
CA PHE A 45 0.97 11.70 1.38
C PHE A 45 1.48 12.54 0.22
N VAL A 46 2.80 12.47 0.04
CA VAL A 46 3.49 13.07 -1.09
C VAL A 46 4.26 11.95 -1.76
N GLU A 47 4.11 11.85 -3.07
CA GLU A 47 4.77 10.82 -3.86
C GLU A 47 6.29 11.03 -3.85
N GLY A 48 7.00 10.02 -3.36
CA GLY A 48 8.46 10.00 -3.30
C GLY A 48 9.08 9.28 -4.49
N GLY A 49 10.38 9.52 -4.71
CA GLY A 49 11.15 8.75 -5.69
C GLY A 49 11.15 7.27 -5.32
N THR A 50 10.59 6.44 -6.20
CA THR A 50 10.51 5.00 -6.01
C THR A 50 11.39 4.31 -7.05
N GLU A 51 12.07 3.26 -6.62
CA GLU A 51 12.91 2.42 -7.48
C GLU A 51 12.54 0.96 -7.28
N ILE A 52 12.60 0.17 -8.35
CA ILE A 52 12.41 -1.28 -8.29
C ILE A 52 13.73 -1.99 -8.60
N CYS A 53 14.01 -3.06 -7.86
CA CYS A 53 15.19 -3.89 -8.09
C CYS A 53 14.85 -5.01 -9.08
N ILE A 54 15.47 -4.98 -10.26
CA ILE A 54 15.30 -6.00 -11.29
C ILE A 54 16.45 -7.01 -11.18
N VAL A 55 16.12 -8.23 -10.75
CA VAL A 55 17.06 -9.35 -10.70
C VAL A 55 16.96 -10.14 -12.01
N LYS A 56 18.08 -10.26 -12.74
CA LYS A 56 18.15 -11.14 -13.91
C LYS A 56 18.50 -12.56 -13.43
N GLU A 57 17.65 -13.52 -13.75
CA GLU A 57 17.78 -14.93 -13.33
C GLU A 57 19.05 -15.65 -13.84
N ALA A 58 19.85 -15.05 -14.74
CA ALA A 58 20.88 -15.75 -15.51
C ALA A 58 22.34 -15.37 -15.22
N THR A 59 22.62 -14.34 -14.42
CA THR A 59 24.01 -13.91 -14.15
C THR A 59 24.30 -13.94 -12.66
N LYS A 60 25.44 -14.52 -12.29
CA LYS A 60 25.97 -14.64 -10.91
C LYS A 60 26.27 -13.28 -10.23
N GLU A 61 25.84 -12.17 -10.82
CA GLU A 61 25.91 -10.84 -10.21
C GLU A 61 24.80 -10.75 -9.16
N LYS A 62 25.20 -10.73 -7.89
CA LYS A 62 24.30 -10.77 -6.73
C LYS A 62 23.49 -9.48 -6.54
N GLU A 63 23.81 -8.41 -7.26
CA GLU A 63 23.10 -7.13 -7.17
C GLU A 63 22.21 -6.92 -8.38
N GLY A 64 20.89 -6.93 -8.13
CA GLY A 64 19.92 -6.48 -9.12
C GLY A 64 20.10 -5.00 -9.43
N ARG A 65 19.65 -4.59 -10.62
CA ARG A 65 19.70 -3.19 -11.01
C ARG A 65 18.49 -2.45 -10.44
N TRP A 66 18.74 -1.40 -9.67
CA TRP A 66 17.71 -0.44 -9.29
C TRP A 66 17.33 0.43 -10.48
N VAL A 67 16.03 0.51 -10.76
CA VAL A 67 15.48 1.31 -11.85
C VAL A 67 14.36 2.17 -11.29
N ARG A 68 14.46 3.48 -11.52
CA ARG A 68 13.42 4.43 -11.15
C ARG A 68 12.11 4.12 -11.86
N VAL A 69 11.02 4.24 -11.11
CA VAL A 69 9.65 4.19 -11.61
C VAL A 69 8.97 5.53 -11.38
N ASP A 70 7.89 5.78 -12.10
CA ASP A 70 7.22 7.08 -12.11
C ASP A 70 6.29 7.23 -10.91
N SER A 71 5.71 6.12 -10.43
CA SER A 71 4.77 6.13 -9.31
C SER A 71 5.00 5.03 -8.28
N TYR A 72 4.58 5.26 -7.03
CA TYR A 72 4.50 4.19 -6.02
C TYR A 72 3.55 3.06 -6.44
N LYS A 73 2.59 3.35 -7.33
CA LYS A 73 1.66 2.36 -7.91
C LYS A 73 2.41 1.30 -8.72
N ASP A 74 3.54 1.68 -9.32
CA ASP A 74 4.40 0.80 -10.12
C ASP A 74 5.06 -0.31 -9.31
N ILE A 75 5.06 -0.22 -7.97
CA ILE A 75 5.40 -1.35 -7.10
C ILE A 75 4.55 -2.58 -7.46
N PHE A 76 3.30 -2.39 -7.90
CA PHE A 76 2.37 -3.47 -8.21
C PHE A 76 2.00 -3.57 -9.70
N THR A 77 2.10 -2.48 -10.46
CA THR A 77 1.72 -2.45 -11.88
C THR A 77 2.87 -2.66 -12.85
N ASP A 78 4.13 -2.51 -12.41
CA ASP A 78 5.27 -2.61 -13.33
C ASP A 78 5.37 -4.04 -13.92
N PRO A 79 5.33 -4.20 -15.25
CA PRO A 79 5.33 -5.51 -15.90
C PRO A 79 6.63 -6.30 -15.69
N ARG A 80 7.71 -5.62 -15.27
CA ARG A 80 9.00 -6.24 -14.92
C ARG A 80 8.92 -6.96 -13.57
N MET A 81 7.93 -6.64 -12.73
CA MET A 81 7.73 -7.22 -11.39
C MET A 81 6.89 -8.50 -11.44
N LYS A 82 7.55 -9.64 -11.69
CA LYS A 82 6.87 -10.96 -11.83
C LYS A 82 6.51 -11.64 -10.51
N ALA A 83 7.20 -11.32 -9.42
CA ALA A 83 6.94 -11.95 -8.13
C ALA A 83 5.55 -11.57 -7.59
N LYS A 84 5.02 -12.28 -6.58
CA LYS A 84 3.85 -11.81 -5.79
C LYS A 84 4.26 -11.08 -4.52
N ARG A 85 5.38 -11.46 -3.91
CA ARG A 85 5.95 -10.79 -2.74
C ARG A 85 6.60 -9.48 -3.17
N ARG A 86 6.38 -8.42 -2.40
CA ARG A 86 7.04 -7.12 -2.53
C ARG A 86 7.76 -6.80 -1.23
N ILE A 87 8.99 -6.32 -1.33
CA ILE A 87 9.79 -5.86 -0.19
C ILE A 87 10.06 -4.38 -0.46
N ILE A 88 9.68 -3.52 0.49
CA ILE A 88 9.88 -2.08 0.40
C ILE A 88 11.04 -1.73 1.34
N GLU A 89 12.15 -1.28 0.76
CA GLU A 89 13.37 -0.91 1.47
C GLU A 89 13.53 0.61 1.45
N ALA A 90 13.83 1.18 2.62
CA ALA A 90 14.19 2.59 2.78
C ALA A 90 14.74 2.80 4.20
N GLU A 91 15.40 3.93 4.43
CA GLU A 91 15.89 4.32 5.75
C GLU A 91 14.74 4.67 6.73
N ALA A 92 15.09 4.85 8.01
CA ALA A 92 14.13 5.34 9.01
C ALA A 92 13.60 6.73 8.61
N GLY A 93 12.30 6.97 8.81
CA GLY A 93 11.67 8.26 8.49
C GLY A 93 11.31 8.48 7.01
N TYR A 94 11.72 7.61 6.08
CA TYR A 94 11.42 7.75 4.64
C TYR A 94 9.96 7.48 4.23
N GLY A 95 9.07 7.19 5.19
CA GLY A 95 7.64 7.04 4.89
C GLY A 95 7.18 5.65 4.44
N LYS A 96 7.95 4.57 4.74
CA LYS A 96 7.53 3.18 4.46
C LYS A 96 6.13 2.84 5.01
N SER A 97 5.88 3.20 6.27
CA SER A 97 4.55 3.00 6.87
C SER A 97 3.49 3.87 6.19
N THR A 98 3.84 5.10 5.81
CA THR A 98 2.94 6.04 5.14
C THR A 98 2.50 5.51 3.77
N VAL A 99 3.42 4.98 2.95
CA VAL A 99 3.04 4.38 1.65
C VAL A 99 2.14 3.16 1.83
N THR A 100 2.37 2.33 2.85
CA THR A 100 1.46 1.20 3.13
C THR A 100 0.05 1.65 3.56
N LEU A 101 -0.05 2.79 4.26
CA LEU A 101 -1.35 3.38 4.62
C LEU A 101 -2.04 4.01 3.41
N GLN A 102 -1.28 4.61 2.48
CA GLN A 102 -1.82 5.09 1.21
C GLN A 102 -2.41 3.94 0.38
N LEU A 103 -1.71 2.81 0.30
CA LEU A 103 -2.22 1.61 -0.37
C LEU A 103 -3.52 1.09 0.27
N ALA A 104 -3.60 1.10 1.61
CA ALA A 104 -4.81 0.72 2.33
C ALA A 104 -5.96 1.72 2.09
N TYR A 105 -5.67 3.02 2.07
CA TYR A 105 -6.62 4.08 1.73
C TYR A 105 -7.19 3.86 0.33
N ASP A 106 -6.34 3.60 -0.65
CA ASP A 106 -6.74 3.42 -2.03
C ASP A 106 -7.69 2.23 -2.21
N TRP A 107 -7.38 1.09 -1.58
CA TRP A 107 -8.24 -0.11 -1.58
C TRP A 107 -9.60 0.16 -0.91
N CYS A 108 -9.59 0.86 0.23
CA CYS A 108 -10.82 1.14 0.97
C CYS A 108 -11.77 2.03 0.18
N ASN A 109 -11.23 3.06 -0.48
CA ASN A 109 -11.99 4.11 -1.16
C ASN A 109 -12.17 3.89 -2.67
N GLY A 110 -11.64 2.80 -3.23
CA GLY A 110 -11.81 2.47 -4.65
C GLY A 110 -11.19 3.51 -5.58
N VAL A 111 -10.01 4.03 -5.23
CA VAL A 111 -9.31 5.07 -6.00
C VAL A 111 -9.08 4.58 -7.43
N LYS A 112 -9.59 5.32 -8.42
CA LYS A 112 -9.67 4.88 -9.83
C LYS A 112 -8.35 4.41 -10.43
N GLU A 113 -7.27 5.10 -10.08
CA GLU A 113 -5.93 4.87 -10.60
C GLU A 113 -5.12 3.90 -9.73
N SER A 114 -5.68 3.39 -8.65
CA SER A 114 -4.95 2.50 -7.76
C SER A 114 -4.94 1.07 -8.29
N PRO A 115 -3.80 0.36 -8.21
CA PRO A 115 -3.76 -1.07 -8.49
C PRO A 115 -4.65 -1.90 -7.56
N PHE A 116 -5.11 -1.33 -6.45
CA PHE A 116 -5.92 -2.03 -5.46
C PHE A 116 -7.43 -1.81 -5.59
N LYS A 117 -7.89 -1.02 -6.55
CA LYS A 117 -9.31 -0.67 -6.68
C LYS A 117 -10.25 -1.89 -6.66
N ASP A 118 -9.90 -2.92 -7.42
CA ASP A 118 -10.75 -4.09 -7.68
C ASP A 118 -10.17 -5.38 -7.08
N VAL A 119 -9.31 -5.27 -6.05
CA VAL A 119 -8.71 -6.44 -5.39
C VAL A 119 -9.72 -7.10 -4.46
N GLU A 120 -10.12 -8.32 -4.83
CA GLU A 120 -10.95 -9.22 -4.02
C GLU A 120 -10.13 -9.91 -2.92
N ILE A 121 -10.77 -10.12 -1.75
CA ILE A 121 -10.22 -10.83 -0.59
C ILE A 121 -11.06 -12.09 -0.31
#